data_AF-A0A0C3DID5-F1
#
_entry.id   AF-A0A0C3DID5-F1
#
_cell.length_a   1.000
_cell.length_b   1.000
_cell.length_c   1.000
_cell.angle_alpha   90.00
_cell.angle_beta   90.00
_cell.angle_gamma   90.00
#
_symmetry.space_group_name_H-M   'P 1'
#
loop_
_entity.id
_entity.type
_entity.pdbx_description
1 polymer ?
#
loop_
_entity_poly.entity_id
_entity_poly.type
_entity_poly.pdbx_seq_one_letter_code
_entity_poly.pdbx_strand_id
1 'polypeptide(L)'
;LGDYGHFTDSGDFCCEGNIFAEFKSLSSKANITPRQHKISEWGGEQGENDIVRACHYSGAFAKIYKPLGLSLPSNDNFRSLLVALSTRLINRYLITTVVQCSPNPCLSSSGIWYNIAKPFVWHRKK
;
A
#
# COMPACT_ATOMS: atom_id res chain seq x y z
N LEU A 1 -3.83 2.37 -4.27
CA LEU A 1 -2.58 1.57 -4.35
C LEU A 1 -1.89 1.96 -5.65
N GLY A 2 -0.58 2.21 -5.60
CA GLY A 2 0.17 2.70 -6.77
C GLY A 2 -0.02 4.20 -7.04
N ASP A 3 -0.77 4.89 -6.18
CA ASP A 3 -0.91 6.33 -6.24
C ASP A 3 0.41 6.98 -5.83
N TYR A 4 0.81 8.03 -6.53
CA TYR A 4 1.97 8.83 -6.20
C TYR A 4 1.62 10.30 -6.09
N GLY A 5 2.44 11.04 -5.34
CA GLY A 5 2.19 12.45 -5.12
C GLY A 5 3.11 13.05 -4.06
N HIS A 6 2.64 14.09 -3.40
CA HIS A 6 3.41 14.78 -2.36
C HIS A 6 2.55 15.04 -1.12
N PHE A 7 3.21 15.36 -0.01
CA PHE A 7 2.54 15.84 1.19
C PHE A 7 2.51 17.36 1.18
N THR A 8 1.38 17.93 1.53
CA THR A 8 1.24 19.36 1.82
C THR A 8 1.84 19.68 3.20
N ASP A 9 2.05 20.95 3.49
CA ASP A 9 2.51 21.41 4.81
C ASP A 9 1.52 21.05 5.95
N SER A 10 0.24 20.81 5.62
CA SER A 10 -0.77 20.30 6.56
C SER A 10 -0.63 18.81 6.87
N GLY A 11 0.24 18.08 6.17
CA GLY A 11 0.40 16.64 6.29
C GLY A 11 -0.60 15.83 5.46
N ASP A 12 -1.38 16.47 4.59
CA ASP A 12 -2.32 15.79 3.70
C ASP A 12 -1.59 15.26 2.47
N PHE A 13 -1.91 14.03 2.07
CA PHE A 13 -1.36 13.43 0.86
C PHE A 13 -2.13 13.93 -0.37
N CYS A 14 -1.46 14.72 -1.21
CA CYS A 14 -1.98 15.16 -2.50
C CYS A 14 -1.59 14.16 -3.58
N CYS A 15 -2.58 13.42 -4.09
CA CYS A 15 -2.39 12.47 -5.18
C CYS A 15 -2.24 13.20 -6.53
N GLU A 16 -1.19 12.89 -7.27
CA GLU A 16 -0.91 13.47 -8.60
C GLU A 16 -1.14 12.48 -9.74
N GLY A 17 -1.08 11.18 -9.47
CA GLY A 17 -1.25 10.16 -10.47
C GLY A 17 -1.16 8.76 -9.91
N ASN A 18 -1.28 7.77 -10.79
CA ASN A 18 -1.25 6.36 -10.43
C ASN A 18 -0.40 5.58 -11.44
N ILE A 19 0.58 4.82 -10.93
CA ILE A 19 1.52 4.07 -11.76
C ILE A 19 0.85 2.97 -12.60
N PHE A 20 -0.30 2.43 -12.16
CA PHE A 20 -1.05 1.44 -12.94
C PHE A 20 -1.75 2.07 -14.13
N ALA A 21 -2.18 3.34 -14.01
CA ALA A 21 -2.73 4.09 -15.12
C ALA A 21 -1.65 4.42 -16.16
N GLU A 22 -0.48 4.88 -15.70
CA GLU A 22 0.68 5.08 -16.58
C GLU A 22 1.14 3.77 -17.23
N PHE A 23 1.15 2.68 -16.48
CA PHE A 23 1.52 1.38 -17.02
C PHE A 23 0.57 0.94 -18.15
N LYS A 24 -0.75 1.06 -17.96
CA LYS A 24 -1.73 0.71 -19.01
C LYS A 24 -1.48 1.51 -20.30
N SER A 25 -0.99 2.74 -20.19
CA SER A 25 -0.62 3.54 -21.36
C SER A 25 0.70 3.10 -22.01
N LEU A 26 1.65 2.57 -21.23
CA LEU A 26 3.01 2.25 -21.68
C LEU A 26 3.19 0.78 -22.14
N SER A 27 2.40 -0.16 -21.63
CA SER A 27 2.56 -1.59 -21.95
C SER A 27 1.27 -2.38 -21.76
N SER A 28 0.80 -3.05 -22.82
CA SER A 28 -0.43 -3.85 -22.80
C SER A 28 -0.25 -5.27 -22.25
N LYS A 29 1.00 -5.71 -21.96
CA LYS A 29 1.31 -7.14 -21.73
C LYS A 29 1.87 -7.50 -20.36
N ALA A 30 2.26 -6.57 -19.49
CA ALA A 30 2.78 -7.01 -18.18
C ALA A 30 1.66 -7.31 -17.18
N ASN A 31 1.86 -8.39 -16.44
CA ASN A 31 1.01 -8.74 -15.31
C ASN A 31 1.21 -7.69 -14.19
N ILE A 32 0.28 -6.76 -14.10
CA ILE A 32 0.23 -5.72 -13.06
C ILE A 32 -0.69 -6.05 -11.90
N THR A 33 -1.13 -7.30 -11.79
CA THR A 33 -2.05 -7.71 -10.73
C THR A 33 -1.41 -7.43 -9.37
N PRO A 34 -2.03 -6.59 -8.52
CA PRO A 34 -1.54 -6.38 -7.16
C PRO A 34 -1.38 -7.70 -6.41
N ARG A 35 -0.36 -7.79 -5.57
CA ARG A 35 -0.18 -8.96 -4.70
C ARG A 35 -1.09 -8.81 -3.50
N GLN A 36 -1.93 -9.81 -3.30
CA GLN A 36 -2.80 -9.91 -2.14
C GLN A 36 -2.16 -10.81 -1.08
N HIS A 37 -2.16 -10.37 0.18
CA HIS A 37 -1.67 -11.15 1.31
C HIS A 37 -2.61 -10.98 2.50
N LYS A 38 -2.78 -12.07 3.27
CA LYS A 38 -3.46 -11.99 4.56
C LYS A 38 -2.56 -11.28 5.56
N ILE A 39 -3.14 -10.43 6.38
CA ILE A 39 -2.44 -9.76 7.47
C ILE A 39 -2.78 -10.54 8.75
N SER A 40 -1.75 -10.96 9.48
CA SER A 40 -1.86 -11.65 10.77
C SER A 40 -1.37 -10.74 11.89
N GLU A 41 -1.82 -11.01 13.12
CA GLU A 41 -1.36 -10.30 14.32
C GLU A 41 0.12 -10.60 14.61
N TRP A 42 0.81 -9.63 15.22
CA TRP A 42 2.19 -9.80 15.66
C TRP A 42 2.25 -10.88 16.75
N GLY A 43 3.01 -11.94 16.52
CA GLY A 43 3.06 -13.12 17.39
C GLY A 43 2.51 -14.40 16.76
N GLY A 44 1.95 -14.33 15.55
CA GLY A 44 1.56 -15.51 14.76
C GLY A 44 0.31 -16.23 15.23
N GLU A 45 -0.24 -15.86 16.40
CA GLU A 45 -1.55 -16.33 16.84
C GLU A 45 -2.63 -15.66 16.00
N GLN A 46 -3.02 -16.36 14.94
CA GLN A 46 -4.29 -16.11 14.29
C GLN A 46 -5.37 -16.58 15.27
N GLY A 47 -5.78 -15.70 16.19
CA GLY A 47 -6.92 -15.98 17.04
C GLY A 47 -8.11 -16.42 16.18
N GLU A 48 -8.95 -17.32 16.69
CA GLU A 48 -10.17 -17.82 16.01
C GLU A 48 -11.09 -16.72 15.45
N ASN A 49 -10.88 -15.48 15.88
CA ASN A 49 -11.62 -14.33 15.45
C ASN A 49 -10.90 -13.65 14.28
N ASP A 50 -11.66 -13.33 13.23
CA ASP A 50 -11.28 -12.56 12.03
C ASP A 50 -10.84 -11.09 12.33
N ILE A 51 -10.24 -10.84 13.50
CA ILE A 51 -9.87 -9.54 14.05
C ILE A 51 -8.37 -9.52 14.28
N VAL A 52 -7.69 -8.51 13.73
CA VAL A 52 -6.27 -8.24 13.96
C VAL A 52 -6.12 -6.95 14.75
N ARG A 53 -5.27 -6.93 15.78
CA ARG A 53 -4.89 -5.68 16.46
C ARG A 53 -3.74 -5.01 15.73
N ALA A 54 -3.93 -3.75 15.37
CA ALA A 54 -2.87 -2.86 14.92
C ALA A 54 -2.48 -1.92 16.06
N CYS A 55 -1.19 -1.84 16.36
CA CYS A 55 -0.66 -0.89 17.33
C CYS A 55 -0.64 0.52 16.72
N HIS A 56 -1.15 1.49 17.48
CA HIS A 56 -1.02 2.91 17.19
C HIS A 56 0.18 3.50 17.94
N TYR A 57 0.78 4.57 17.42
CA TYR A 57 1.94 5.24 18.03
C TYR A 57 1.69 5.75 19.47
N SER A 58 0.41 5.94 19.85
CA SER A 58 0.01 6.33 21.20
C SER A 58 -0.06 5.16 22.20
N GLY A 59 0.32 3.94 21.81
CA GLY A 59 0.16 2.72 22.62
C GLY A 59 -1.27 2.17 22.63
N ALA A 60 -2.20 2.80 21.93
CA ALA A 60 -3.56 2.29 21.72
C ALA A 60 -3.57 1.20 20.65
N PHE A 61 -4.52 0.27 20.73
CA PHE A 61 -4.72 -0.78 19.72
C PHE A 61 -5.99 -0.51 18.92
N ALA A 62 -5.88 -0.50 17.59
CA ALA A 62 -7.02 -0.52 16.70
C ALA A 62 -7.36 -1.97 16.36
N LYS A 63 -8.63 -2.36 16.50
CA LYS A 63 -9.12 -3.68 16.06
C LYS A 63 -9.58 -3.57 14.61
N ILE A 64 -8.93 -4.32 13.73
CA ILE A 64 -9.21 -4.35 12.31
C ILE A 64 -9.87 -5.68 11.96
N TYR A 65 -11.04 -5.63 11.32
CA TYR A 65 -11.77 -6.83 10.92
C TYR A 65 -11.39 -7.24 9.48
N LYS A 66 -10.99 -8.50 9.31
CA LYS A 66 -10.56 -9.12 8.05
C LYS A 66 -9.63 -8.22 7.23
N PRO A 67 -8.46 -7.82 7.78
CA PRO A 67 -7.53 -6.99 7.03
C PRO A 67 -6.99 -7.75 5.81
N LEU A 68 -7.10 -7.09 4.66
CA LEU A 68 -6.55 -7.54 3.40
C LEU A 68 -5.40 -6.64 2.98
N GLY A 69 -4.19 -7.20 2.95
CA GLY A 69 -3.02 -6.52 2.47
C GLY A 69 -2.94 -6.59 0.95
N LEU A 70 -2.83 -5.44 0.32
CA LEU A 70 -2.49 -5.31 -1.10
C LEU A 70 -1.12 -4.66 -1.20
N SER A 71 -0.24 -5.22 -2.01
CA SER A 71 1.07 -4.65 -2.33
C SER A 71 1.29 -4.56 -3.83
N LEU A 72 2.23 -3.72 -4.22
CA LEU A 72 2.68 -3.66 -5.61
C LEU A 72 3.15 -5.04 -6.13
N PRO A 73 3.03 -5.31 -7.43
CA PRO A 73 3.60 -6.49 -8.04
C PRO A 73 5.11 -6.54 -7.81
N SER A 74 5.63 -7.70 -7.43
CA SER A 74 7.08 -7.94 -7.35
C SER A 74 7.48 -8.83 -8.53
N ASN A 75 7.49 -8.25 -9.72
CA ASN A 75 7.99 -8.90 -10.93
C ASN A 75 8.93 -7.95 -11.71
N ASP A 76 9.77 -8.51 -12.57
CA ASP A 76 10.82 -7.75 -13.27
C ASP A 76 10.26 -6.70 -14.23
N ASN A 77 9.10 -6.96 -14.84
CA ASN A 77 8.44 -5.98 -15.72
C ASN A 77 8.00 -4.75 -14.93
N PHE A 78 7.38 -4.96 -13.77
CA PHE A 78 6.95 -3.90 -12.87
C PHE A 78 8.14 -3.14 -12.29
N ARG A 79 9.22 -3.84 -11.93
CA ARG A 79 10.47 -3.20 -11.51
C ARG A 79 11.08 -2.34 -12.62
N SER A 80 11.08 -2.83 -13.86
CA SER A 80 11.58 -2.09 -15.02
C SER A 80 10.75 -0.83 -15.28
N LEU A 81 9.43 -0.88 -15.09
CA LEU A 81 8.57 0.29 -15.12
C LEU A 81 8.94 1.30 -14.03
N LEU A 82 9.09 0.86 -12.78
CA LEU A 82 9.47 1.76 -11.70
C LEU A 82 10.81 2.45 -11.99
N VAL A 83 11.75 1.73 -12.61
CA VAL A 83 13.02 2.33 -13.09
C VAL A 83 12.76 3.36 -14.19
N ALA A 84 11.94 3.04 -15.20
CA ALA A 84 11.61 3.97 -16.28
C ALA A 84 10.89 5.24 -15.80
N LEU A 85 10.04 5.12 -14.77
CA LEU A 85 9.31 6.23 -14.16
C LEU A 85 10.10 6.95 -13.06
N SER A 86 11.22 6.39 -12.60
CA SER A 86 11.97 6.90 -11.43
C SER A 86 12.38 8.37 -11.55
N THR A 87 12.75 8.80 -12.75
CA THR A 87 13.14 10.19 -13.03
C THR A 87 11.95 11.14 -13.03
N ARG A 88 10.77 10.67 -13.48
CA ARG A 88 9.53 11.45 -13.50
C ARG A 88 8.92 11.58 -12.11
N LEU A 89 9.04 10.53 -11.31
CA LEU A 89 8.50 10.45 -9.96
C LEU A 89 9.50 10.95 -8.89
N ILE A 90 10.51 11.70 -9.29
CA ILE A 90 11.49 12.27 -8.36
C ILE A 90 10.79 13.17 -7.35
N ASN A 91 11.16 13.07 -6.08
CA ASN A 91 10.52 13.76 -4.95
C ASN A 91 9.04 13.42 -4.73
N ARG A 92 8.50 12.39 -5.40
CA ARG A 92 7.14 11.89 -5.15
C ARG A 92 7.15 10.69 -4.22
N TYR A 93 6.19 10.67 -3.33
CA TYR A 93 5.87 9.55 -2.48
C TYR A 93 5.01 8.56 -3.25
N LEU A 94 5.24 7.26 -3.05
CA LEU A 94 4.48 6.20 -3.71
C LEU A 94 3.78 5.33 -2.68
N ILE A 95 2.47 5.11 -2.85
CA ILE A 95 1.69 4.18 -2.04
C ILE A 95 1.98 2.75 -2.52
N THR A 96 2.83 2.04 -1.76
CA THR A 96 3.30 0.69 -2.14
C THR A 96 2.47 -0.44 -1.54
N THR A 97 1.76 -0.16 -0.44
CA THR A 97 0.86 -1.14 0.18
C THR A 97 -0.38 -0.46 0.71
N VAL A 98 -1.52 -1.13 0.59
CA VAL A 98 -2.81 -0.71 1.15
C VAL A 98 -3.36 -1.85 1.97
N VAL A 99 -3.83 -1.55 3.16
CA VAL A 99 -4.58 -2.46 4.01
C VAL A 99 -6.05 -2.08 3.92
N GLN A 100 -6.82 -2.96 3.29
CA GLN A 100 -8.26 -2.83 3.23
C GLN A 100 -8.87 -3.57 4.40
N CYS A 101 -9.79 -2.91 5.10
CA CYS A 101 -10.48 -3.48 6.24
C CYS A 101 -11.92 -3.72 5.82
N SER A 102 -12.47 -4.89 6.16
CA SER A 102 -13.91 -5.10 5.98
C SER A 102 -14.67 -4.26 7.00
N PRO A 103 -15.87 -3.76 6.66
CA PRO A 103 -16.72 -3.11 7.65
C PRO A 103 -16.96 -4.11 8.79
N ASN A 104 -16.65 -3.69 10.02
CA ASN A 104 -16.91 -4.54 11.17
C ASN A 104 -18.43 -4.47 11.47
N PRO A 105 -19.15 -5.60 11.49
CA PRO A 105 -20.59 -5.59 11.78
C PRO A 105 -20.93 -5.03 13.17
N CYS A 106 -19.97 -4.99 14.10
CA CYS A 106 -20.16 -4.48 15.46
C CYS A 106 -19.57 -3.08 15.71
N LEU A 107 -18.74 -2.56 14.81
CA LEU A 107 -18.05 -1.27 14.98
C LEU A 107 -18.17 -0.49 13.67
N SER A 108 -18.84 0.66 13.71
CA SER A 108 -19.14 1.54 12.55
C SER A 108 -17.90 2.19 11.90
N SER A 109 -16.69 1.71 12.17
CA SER A 109 -15.46 2.21 11.58
C SER A 109 -15.03 1.33 10.41
N SER A 110 -15.36 1.75 9.19
CA SER A 110 -14.66 1.34 7.98
C SER A 110 -13.48 2.30 7.77
N GLY A 111 -12.29 1.78 7.50
CA GLY A 111 -11.09 2.59 7.30
C GLY A 111 -10.13 1.95 6.32
N ILE A 112 -9.59 2.74 5.40
CA ILE A 112 -8.51 2.33 4.50
C ILE A 112 -7.20 2.80 5.12
N TRP A 113 -6.29 1.87 5.38
CA TRP A 113 -4.95 2.17 5.90
C TRP A 113 -3.95 1.96 4.77
N TYR A 114 -2.87 2.74 4.71
CA TYR A 114 -1.88 2.64 3.64
C TYR A 114 -0.47 2.93 4.15
N ASN A 115 0.52 2.26 3.55
CA ASN A 115 1.93 2.61 3.76
C ASN A 115 2.49 3.27 2.51
N ILE A 116 3.41 4.20 2.73
CA ILE A 116 4.01 5.04 1.71
C ILE A 116 5.52 4.82 1.74
N ALA A 117 6.11 4.69 0.56
CA ALA A 117 7.56 4.65 0.39
C ALA A 117 8.07 5.98 -0.20
N LYS A 118 9.17 6.50 0.36
CA LYS A 118 9.96 7.57 -0.26
C LYS A 118 10.80 7.02 -1.43
N PRO A 119 11.10 7.85 -2.44
CA PRO A 119 11.70 7.38 -3.70
C PRO A 119 13.18 6.98 -3.59
N PHE A 120 13.89 7.30 -2.50
CA PHE A 120 15.31 6.93 -2.34
C PHE A 120 15.56 5.42 -2.07
N VAL A 121 14.52 4.57 -1.97
CA VAL A 121 14.67 3.14 -1.62
C VAL A 121 14.20 2.19 -2.74
N TRP A 122 13.74 2.68 -3.89
CA TRP A 122 13.27 1.80 -4.97
C TRP A 122 14.39 0.95 -5.60
N HIS A 123 15.66 1.26 -5.29
CA HIS A 123 16.84 0.52 -5.75
C HIS A 123 17.42 -0.48 -4.74
N ARG A 124 16.83 -0.67 -3.55
CA ARG A 124 17.35 -1.62 -2.55
C ARG A 124 16.25 -2.42 -1.87
N LYS A 125 15.76 -3.47 -2.55
CA LYS A 125 15.50 -4.77 -1.91
C LYS A 125 15.95 -5.86 -2.87
N LYS A 126 17.13 -6.43 -2.56
CA LYS A 126 17.55 -7.77 -3.00
C LYS A 126 16.89 -8.79 -2.07
#